data_AF-A0A839I4M3-F1
#
_entry.id   AF-A0A839I4M3-F1
#
_cell.length_a   1.000
_cell.length_b   1.000
_cell.length_c   1.000
_cell.angle_alpha   90.00
_cell.angle_beta   90.00
_cell.angle_gamma   90.00
#
_symmetry.space_group_name_H-M   'P 1'
#
loop_
_entity.id
_entity.type
_entity.pdbx_description
1 polymer ?
#
loop_
_entity_poly.entity_id
_entity_poly.type
_entity_poly.pdbx_seq_one_letter_code
_entity_poly.pdbx_strand_id
1 'polypeptide(L)'
;MKSHLKLKMFTFITSFILTGCNSEDIFENGEAELEKKAELYDIVVSPSDVDIYLGQQYLATGKYDDGTEADITNIVTWKVLDNIVASSLSSGYVTPKNIGTTKIIANIKGITSNEGNINVIKSLVCGHDVGNLIATAIDNNDRNNAATKCLKIAQDNKGNWFTSSPSIELLNYFGYSKEVGNSGNDKTYANVYDEDGTYGPYGKYGLFDQLGGDSFGVNGQYDRWCQNLSSINFAGKENWQRTLQTELHDNVLTSGLYFAKGDMTANYGWPGAKYKLYWSSTPESSDSFKTVRLYDGLIGSASFASEMYASCISK
;
A
#
# COMPACT_ATOMS: atom_id res chain seq x y z
N MET A 1 -19.63 45.48 5.77
CA MET A 1 -20.62 46.57 5.64
C MET A 1 -22.00 45.92 5.72
N LYS A 2 -22.80 46.30 6.73
CA LYS A 2 -24.10 45.70 7.07
C LYS A 2 -25.13 45.89 5.93
N SER A 3 -25.97 44.89 5.65
CA SER A 3 -27.29 45.13 5.08
C SER A 3 -28.36 44.46 5.95
N HIS A 4 -29.32 45.28 6.37
CA HIS A 4 -30.50 44.91 7.13
C HIS A 4 -31.63 44.54 6.16
N LEU A 5 -32.26 43.39 6.34
CA LEU A 5 -33.55 43.08 5.70
C LEU A 5 -34.65 42.98 6.77
N LYS A 6 -35.68 43.81 6.61
CA LYS A 6 -36.77 44.03 7.56
C LYS A 6 -37.85 42.95 7.45
N LEU A 7 -38.30 42.51 8.63
CA LEU A 7 -39.49 41.72 8.90
C LEU A 7 -40.79 42.49 8.54
N LYS A 8 -41.76 41.82 7.89
CA LYS A 8 -43.18 42.23 7.92
C LYS A 8 -44.07 41.01 8.10
N MET A 9 -44.79 41.02 9.21
CA MET A 9 -45.84 40.10 9.61
C MET A 9 -47.19 40.75 9.25
N PHE A 10 -48.12 40.00 8.66
CA PHE A 10 -49.52 40.41 8.53
C PHE A 10 -50.43 39.19 8.67
N THR A 11 -51.29 39.24 9.68
CA THR A 11 -52.35 38.28 9.98
C THR A 11 -53.64 38.75 9.30
N PHE A 12 -54.46 37.85 8.75
CA PHE A 12 -55.88 38.12 8.56
C PHE A 12 -56.71 36.86 8.80
N ILE A 13 -57.65 36.99 9.73
CA ILE A 13 -58.67 36.02 10.12
C ILE A 13 -59.91 36.29 9.26
N THR A 14 -60.50 35.27 8.67
CA THR A 14 -61.91 35.31 8.25
C THR A 14 -62.57 33.95 8.48
N SER A 15 -63.55 33.96 9.38
CA SER A 15 -64.50 32.88 9.65
C SER A 15 -65.76 33.12 8.83
N PHE A 16 -66.30 32.08 8.19
CA PHE A 16 -67.69 32.01 7.75
C PHE A 16 -68.21 30.59 7.99
N ILE A 17 -69.34 30.53 8.69
CA ILE A 17 -70.12 29.34 9.04
C ILE A 17 -71.25 29.21 8.01
N LEU A 18 -71.59 28.00 7.55
CA LEU A 18 -72.97 27.46 7.52
C LEU A 18 -73.06 26.06 6.87
N THR A 19 -74.02 25.32 7.41
CA THR A 19 -74.37 23.90 7.36
C THR A 19 -75.11 23.45 6.09
N GLY A 20 -75.00 22.16 5.74
CA GLY A 20 -75.94 21.47 4.84
C GLY A 20 -75.69 19.95 4.77
N CYS A 21 -76.74 19.14 4.93
CA CYS A 21 -76.77 17.71 5.26
C CYS A 21 -76.78 16.74 4.06
N ASN A 22 -76.48 15.45 4.39
CA ASN A 22 -76.85 14.18 3.74
C ASN A 22 -76.28 13.84 2.35
N SER A 23 -75.56 12.73 2.22
CA SER A 23 -76.13 11.37 2.03
C SER A 23 -75.03 10.32 1.84
N GLU A 24 -75.35 9.11 2.32
CA GLU A 24 -74.83 7.80 1.87
C GLU A 24 -73.54 7.27 2.51
N ASP A 25 -73.77 6.18 3.24
CA ASP A 25 -72.80 5.20 3.69
C ASP A 25 -71.85 4.79 2.56
N ILE A 26 -70.57 5.09 2.73
CA ILE A 26 -69.52 4.16 2.31
C ILE A 26 -68.73 3.86 3.57
N PHE A 27 -69.11 2.75 4.21
CA PHE A 27 -68.20 1.98 5.02
C PHE A 27 -67.06 1.51 4.11
N GLU A 28 -66.05 2.34 3.90
CA GLU A 28 -64.73 1.83 3.59
C GLU A 28 -64.15 1.35 4.91
N ASN A 29 -64.36 0.05 5.13
CA ASN A 29 -63.62 -0.74 6.09
C ASN A 29 -62.17 -0.78 5.60
N GLY A 30 -61.46 0.35 5.71
CA GLY A 30 -60.02 0.43 5.61
C GLY A 30 -59.48 -0.22 6.87
N GLU A 31 -59.44 -1.55 6.90
CA GLU A 31 -58.43 -2.24 7.68
C GLU A 31 -57.10 -1.63 7.22
N ALA A 32 -56.55 -0.75 8.07
CA ALA A 32 -55.18 -0.32 7.92
C ALA A 32 -54.37 -1.61 7.91
N GLU A 33 -53.90 -2.00 6.73
CA GLU A 33 -52.99 -3.11 6.57
C GLU A 33 -51.82 -2.79 7.51
N LEU A 34 -51.71 -3.55 8.61
CA LEU A 34 -50.67 -3.35 9.58
C LEU A 34 -49.37 -3.65 8.84
N GLU A 35 -48.67 -2.62 8.34
CA GLU A 35 -47.39 -2.80 7.69
C GLU A 35 -46.48 -3.52 8.68
N LYS A 36 -46.27 -4.82 8.44
CA LYS A 36 -45.40 -5.63 9.26
C LYS A 36 -44.01 -5.03 9.13
N LYS A 37 -43.53 -4.42 10.20
CA LYS A 37 -42.18 -3.88 10.22
C LYS A 37 -41.20 -5.03 9.99
N ALA A 38 -40.36 -4.88 8.98
CA ALA A 38 -39.31 -5.84 8.67
C ALA A 38 -38.41 -6.10 9.89
N GLU A 39 -38.13 -7.38 10.12
CA GLU A 39 -37.29 -7.88 11.20
C GLU A 39 -35.94 -8.31 10.66
N LEU A 40 -34.88 -7.78 11.28
CA LEU A 40 -33.52 -8.21 10.99
C LEU A 40 -33.37 -9.67 11.44
N TYR A 41 -32.83 -10.54 10.58
CA TYR A 41 -32.58 -11.94 10.94
C TYR A 41 -31.12 -12.36 10.76
N ASP A 42 -30.33 -11.65 9.95
CA ASP A 42 -28.93 -11.97 9.69
C ASP A 42 -28.08 -10.70 9.49
N ILE A 43 -26.78 -10.82 9.71
CA ILE A 43 -25.79 -9.75 9.49
C ILE A 43 -24.61 -10.34 8.73
N VAL A 44 -24.23 -9.69 7.64
CA VAL A 44 -23.03 -10.04 6.89
C VAL A 44 -21.98 -8.97 7.06
N VAL A 45 -20.81 -9.37 7.57
CA VAL A 45 -19.62 -8.52 7.68
C VAL A 45 -18.71 -8.77 6.48
N SER A 46 -18.25 -7.67 5.87
CA SER A 46 -17.28 -7.69 4.77
C SER A 46 -16.18 -6.65 5.02
N PRO A 47 -14.93 -6.87 4.53
CA PRO A 47 -14.44 -8.06 3.83
C PRO A 47 -14.37 -9.32 4.72
N SER A 48 -14.35 -10.52 4.13
CA SER A 48 -14.27 -11.78 4.92
C SER A 48 -12.86 -12.09 5.40
N ASP A 49 -11.83 -11.81 4.60
CA ASP A 49 -10.44 -12.13 4.89
C ASP A 49 -9.55 -10.99 4.39
N VAL A 50 -8.70 -10.47 5.26
CA VAL A 50 -7.77 -9.39 4.91
C VAL A 50 -6.42 -9.56 5.58
N ASP A 51 -5.39 -9.30 4.79
CA ASP A 51 -4.05 -9.02 5.29
C ASP A 51 -3.93 -7.51 5.50
N ILE A 52 -3.62 -7.08 6.73
CA ILE A 52 -3.53 -5.65 7.06
C ILE A 52 -2.20 -5.31 7.74
N TYR A 53 -1.63 -4.18 7.37
CA TYR A 53 -0.56 -3.52 8.12
C TYR A 53 -0.94 -2.08 8.52
N LEU A 54 -2.05 -1.57 7.97
CA LEU A 54 -2.68 -0.27 8.25
C LEU A 54 -4.19 -0.52 8.51
N GLY A 55 -4.89 0.48 9.06
CA GLY A 55 -6.31 0.31 9.39
C GLY A 55 -7.21 -0.01 8.19
N GLN A 56 -8.25 -0.79 8.45
CA GLN A 56 -9.17 -1.36 7.46
C GLN A 56 -10.61 -1.08 7.86
N GLN A 57 -11.42 -0.63 6.89
CA GLN A 57 -12.85 -0.45 7.08
C GLN A 57 -13.59 -1.77 6.85
N TYR A 58 -14.48 -2.12 7.79
CA TYR A 58 -15.46 -3.20 7.62
C TYR A 58 -16.87 -2.64 7.48
N LEU A 59 -17.71 -3.31 6.71
CA LEU A 59 -19.12 -2.99 6.54
C LEU A 59 -19.98 -4.12 7.08
N ALA A 60 -21.08 -3.76 7.74
CA ALA A 60 -22.10 -4.70 8.20
C ALA A 60 -23.40 -4.47 7.42
N THR A 61 -23.81 -5.47 6.66
CA THR A 61 -25.08 -5.48 5.91
C THR A 61 -26.09 -6.33 6.67
N GLY A 62 -27.19 -5.72 7.09
CA GLY A 62 -28.30 -6.43 7.72
C GLY A 62 -29.26 -6.98 6.68
N LYS A 63 -29.74 -8.22 6.89
CA LYS A 63 -30.77 -8.86 6.06
C LYS A 63 -32.09 -8.96 6.80
N TYR A 64 -33.16 -8.59 6.13
CA TYR A 64 -34.49 -8.50 6.70
C TYR A 64 -35.43 -9.54 6.10
N ASP A 65 -36.41 -9.97 6.89
CA ASP A 65 -37.35 -11.04 6.54
C ASP A 65 -38.32 -10.68 5.39
N ASP A 66 -38.41 -9.39 5.03
CA ASP A 66 -39.10 -8.89 3.84
C ASP A 66 -38.23 -8.97 2.56
N GLY A 67 -37.01 -9.48 2.67
CA GLY A 67 -36.04 -9.62 1.58
C GLY A 67 -35.19 -8.37 1.33
N THR A 68 -35.36 -7.29 2.10
CA THR A 68 -34.53 -6.09 1.98
C THR A 68 -33.17 -6.26 2.69
N GLU A 69 -32.20 -5.45 2.28
CA GLU A 69 -30.89 -5.34 2.93
C GLU A 69 -30.59 -3.87 3.26
N ALA A 70 -29.89 -3.63 4.37
CA ALA A 70 -29.48 -2.28 4.76
C ALA A 70 -28.07 -2.25 5.34
N ASP A 71 -27.34 -1.16 5.08
CA ASP A 71 -26.09 -0.87 5.78
C ASP A 71 -26.41 -0.50 7.24
N ILE A 72 -25.91 -1.33 8.16
CA ILE A 72 -26.07 -1.17 9.60
C ILE A 72 -24.72 -0.99 10.30
N THR A 73 -23.66 -0.68 9.56
CA THR A 73 -22.27 -0.52 10.03
C THR A 73 -22.14 0.36 11.27
N ASN A 74 -22.88 1.48 11.31
CA ASN A 74 -22.79 2.46 12.39
C ASN A 74 -23.73 2.18 13.57
N ILE A 75 -24.57 1.15 13.50
CA ILE A 75 -25.54 0.80 14.55
C ILE A 75 -25.28 -0.56 15.19
N VAL A 76 -24.45 -1.40 14.56
CA VAL A 76 -23.98 -2.66 15.17
C VAL A 76 -22.89 -2.41 16.21
N THR A 77 -22.74 -3.35 17.13
CA THR A 77 -21.59 -3.40 18.03
C THR A 77 -20.50 -4.26 17.39
N TRP A 78 -19.38 -3.64 17.05
CA TRP A 78 -18.20 -4.31 16.53
C TRP A 78 -17.36 -4.92 17.65
N LYS A 79 -16.87 -6.14 17.44
CA LYS A 79 -15.97 -6.82 18.37
C LYS A 79 -14.84 -7.51 17.62
N VAL A 80 -13.61 -7.13 17.93
CA VAL A 80 -12.41 -7.90 17.61
C VAL A 80 -12.22 -8.97 18.70
N LEU A 81 -11.99 -10.22 18.31
CA LEU A 81 -11.91 -11.35 19.26
C LEU A 81 -10.61 -11.33 20.09
N ASP A 82 -9.48 -10.98 19.46
CA ASP A 82 -8.19 -10.75 20.13
C ASP A 82 -7.78 -9.28 20.02
N ASN A 83 -7.86 -8.57 21.14
CA ASN A 83 -7.57 -7.14 21.23
C ASN A 83 -6.07 -6.80 21.37
N ILE A 84 -5.22 -7.81 21.54
CA ILE A 84 -3.76 -7.70 21.49
C ILE A 84 -3.32 -7.57 20.03
N VAL A 85 -3.99 -8.29 19.12
CA VAL A 85 -3.69 -8.27 17.68
C VAL A 85 -4.24 -7.03 16.98
N ALA A 86 -5.51 -6.65 17.23
CA ALA A 86 -6.14 -5.48 16.60
C ALA A 86 -7.19 -4.82 17.52
N SER A 87 -7.75 -3.69 17.11
CA SER A 87 -8.92 -3.08 17.77
C SER A 87 -9.87 -2.46 16.76
N SER A 88 -11.15 -2.34 17.10
CA SER A 88 -12.17 -1.72 16.24
C SER A 88 -12.79 -0.48 16.88
N LEU A 89 -13.21 0.48 16.04
CA LEU A 89 -14.12 1.58 16.40
C LEU A 89 -15.58 1.17 16.14
N SER A 90 -16.53 1.94 16.71
CA SER A 90 -17.97 1.74 16.47
C SER A 90 -18.37 1.95 15.01
N SER A 91 -17.54 2.63 14.21
CA SER A 91 -17.73 2.81 12.77
C SER A 91 -17.32 1.60 11.93
N GLY A 92 -16.87 0.49 12.54
CA GLY A 92 -16.34 -0.66 11.82
C GLY A 92 -14.90 -0.49 11.31
N TYR A 93 -14.23 0.59 11.71
CA TYR A 93 -12.83 0.80 11.37
C TYR A 93 -11.92 0.02 12.32
N VAL A 94 -11.12 -0.90 11.77
CA VAL A 94 -10.18 -1.75 12.50
C VAL A 94 -8.78 -1.18 12.38
N THR A 95 -8.07 -1.08 13.50
CA THR A 95 -6.66 -0.67 13.58
C THR A 95 -5.81 -1.87 14.04
N PRO A 96 -4.78 -2.28 13.27
CA PRO A 96 -3.87 -3.33 13.68
C PRO A 96 -2.95 -2.86 14.82
N LYS A 97 -2.50 -3.79 15.66
CA LYS A 97 -1.58 -3.52 16.78
C LYS A 97 -0.34 -4.40 16.75
N ASN A 98 -0.51 -5.71 16.67
CA ASN A 98 0.57 -6.69 16.68
C ASN A 98 0.37 -7.71 15.58
N ILE A 99 1.48 -8.19 15.02
CA ILE A 99 1.47 -9.27 14.03
C ILE A 99 0.78 -10.50 14.64
N GLY A 100 -0.12 -11.09 13.88
CA GLY A 100 -0.92 -12.23 14.31
C GLY A 100 -2.28 -12.25 13.64
N THR A 101 -3.06 -13.29 13.94
CA THR A 101 -4.40 -13.47 13.37
C THR A 101 -5.46 -13.22 14.42
N THR A 102 -6.52 -12.52 14.04
CA THR A 102 -7.72 -12.31 14.86
C THR A 102 -8.95 -12.32 13.97
N LYS A 103 -10.13 -12.09 14.56
CA LYS A 103 -11.39 -12.00 13.83
C LYS A 103 -12.19 -10.81 14.30
N ILE A 104 -13.04 -10.30 13.44
CA ILE A 104 -14.04 -9.29 13.74
C ILE A 104 -15.45 -9.83 13.50
N ILE A 105 -16.36 -9.49 14.41
CA ILE A 105 -17.79 -9.77 14.31
C ILE A 105 -18.59 -8.50 14.60
N ALA A 106 -19.80 -8.44 14.07
CA ALA A 106 -20.81 -7.45 14.39
C ALA A 106 -21.96 -8.12 15.16
N ASN A 107 -22.51 -7.43 16.16
CA ASN A 107 -23.70 -7.88 16.87
C ASN A 107 -24.70 -6.74 17.02
N ILE A 108 -25.98 -7.03 16.78
CA ILE A 108 -27.08 -6.14 17.18
C ILE A 108 -28.25 -6.99 17.65
N LYS A 109 -28.79 -6.66 18.84
CA LYS A 109 -29.96 -7.33 19.44
C LYS A 109 -29.84 -8.87 19.50
N GLY A 110 -28.62 -9.39 19.73
CA GLY A 110 -28.38 -10.84 19.85
C GLY A 110 -28.12 -11.55 18.52
N ILE A 111 -28.34 -10.91 17.38
CA ILE A 111 -27.96 -11.43 16.07
C ILE A 111 -26.47 -11.14 15.87
N THR A 112 -25.70 -12.20 15.62
CA THR A 112 -24.24 -12.13 15.40
C THR A 112 -23.96 -12.43 13.93
N SER A 113 -23.06 -11.64 13.34
CA SER A 113 -22.65 -11.82 11.94
C SER A 113 -21.79 -13.07 11.71
N ASN A 114 -21.47 -13.34 10.45
CA ASN A 114 -20.28 -14.11 10.12
C ASN A 114 -19.00 -13.46 10.69
N GLU A 115 -17.94 -14.25 10.74
CA GLU A 115 -16.61 -13.76 11.11
C GLU A 115 -15.91 -13.16 9.88
N GLY A 116 -15.25 -12.01 10.09
CA GLY A 116 -14.21 -11.51 9.21
C GLY A 116 -12.83 -11.85 9.80
N ASN A 117 -12.02 -12.65 9.12
CA ASN A 117 -10.66 -12.95 9.51
C ASN A 117 -9.73 -11.76 9.20
N ILE A 118 -8.88 -11.44 10.16
CA ILE A 118 -7.87 -10.39 10.07
C ILE A 118 -6.51 -11.05 10.30
N ASN A 119 -5.63 -10.92 9.33
CA ASN A 119 -4.23 -11.30 9.48
C ASN A 119 -3.38 -10.03 9.48
N VAL A 120 -2.84 -9.67 10.64
CA VAL A 120 -1.96 -8.52 10.78
C VAL A 120 -0.57 -8.93 10.34
N ILE A 121 -0.10 -8.34 9.25
CA ILE A 121 1.20 -8.65 8.64
C ILE A 121 2.19 -7.50 8.80
N LYS A 122 3.48 -7.83 8.70
CA LYS A 122 4.53 -6.82 8.55
C LYS A 122 4.58 -6.35 7.10
N SER A 123 4.71 -5.05 6.86
CA SER A 123 5.06 -4.55 5.53
C SER A 123 6.44 -5.07 5.11
N LEU A 124 6.62 -5.23 3.80
CA LEU A 124 7.92 -5.56 3.21
C LEU A 124 8.83 -4.33 3.07
N VAL A 125 8.43 -3.16 3.58
CA VAL A 125 9.32 -1.98 3.68
C VAL A 125 10.11 -2.06 4.99
N CYS A 126 11.44 -1.99 4.88
CA CYS A 126 12.29 -2.06 6.07
C CYS A 126 12.03 -0.90 7.03
N GLY A 127 11.95 -1.19 8.33
CA GLY A 127 11.67 -0.20 9.36
C GLY A 127 10.20 0.18 9.51
N HIS A 128 9.27 -0.49 8.80
CA HIS A 128 7.84 -0.26 8.98
C HIS A 128 7.32 -0.85 10.30
N ASP A 129 6.57 -0.01 11.01
CA ASP A 129 5.83 -0.36 12.22
C ASP A 129 4.35 -0.55 11.90
N VAL A 130 3.77 -1.67 12.37
CA VAL A 130 2.36 -2.01 12.19
C VAL A 130 1.46 -0.89 12.72
N GLY A 131 0.44 -0.53 11.95
CA GLY A 131 -0.50 0.54 12.27
C GLY A 131 -0.07 1.93 11.78
N ASN A 132 1.18 2.09 11.34
CA ASN A 132 1.67 3.35 10.80
C ASN A 132 1.64 3.37 9.27
N LEU A 133 1.60 4.58 8.69
CA LEU A 133 1.71 4.77 7.25
C LEU A 133 3.10 4.34 6.77
N ILE A 134 3.19 3.73 5.57
CA ILE A 134 4.48 3.32 4.99
C ILE A 134 5.45 4.50 4.84
N ALA A 135 4.92 5.71 4.62
CA ALA A 135 5.72 6.93 4.52
C ALA A 135 6.55 7.24 5.79
N THR A 136 6.25 6.65 6.95
CA THR A 136 7.09 6.82 8.16
C THR A 136 8.30 5.89 8.19
N ALA A 137 8.34 4.88 7.32
CA ALA A 137 9.40 3.88 7.23
C ALA A 137 10.44 4.21 6.15
N ILE A 138 10.19 5.21 5.31
CA ILE A 138 11.17 5.67 4.31
C ILE A 138 12.37 6.28 5.02
N ASP A 139 13.52 6.27 4.36
CA ASP A 139 14.78 6.78 4.91
C ASP A 139 15.19 6.11 6.23
N ASN A 140 14.75 4.87 6.46
CA ASN A 140 15.12 4.12 7.65
C ASN A 140 16.64 3.89 7.72
N ASN A 141 17.25 4.40 8.80
CA ASN A 141 18.70 4.45 9.00
C ASN A 141 19.29 3.24 9.74
N ASP A 142 18.48 2.23 10.07
CA ASP A 142 19.01 0.99 10.67
C ASP A 142 19.84 0.24 9.64
N ARG A 143 21.15 0.18 9.87
CA ARG A 143 22.09 -0.37 8.89
C ARG A 143 22.02 -1.89 8.74
N ASN A 144 21.31 -2.60 9.60
CA ASN A 144 21.39 -4.06 9.68
C ASN A 144 20.14 -4.79 9.17
N ASN A 145 19.05 -4.08 8.88
CA ASN A 145 17.78 -4.73 8.52
C ASN A 145 17.60 -4.94 7.00
N ALA A 146 18.50 -4.39 6.16
CA ALA A 146 18.41 -4.51 4.70
C ALA A 146 18.66 -5.93 4.18
N ALA A 147 19.29 -6.81 4.98
CA ALA A 147 19.56 -8.19 4.62
C ALA A 147 18.39 -9.15 4.91
N THR A 148 17.30 -8.64 5.51
CA THR A 148 16.13 -9.44 5.90
C THR A 148 15.09 -9.49 4.78
N LYS A 149 13.94 -10.14 5.01
CA LYS A 149 12.76 -10.13 4.13
C LYS A 149 12.05 -8.76 4.08
N CYS A 150 12.77 -7.69 3.79
CA CYS A 150 12.24 -6.37 3.50
C CYS A 150 13.13 -5.65 2.48
N LEU A 151 12.60 -4.60 1.86
CA LEU A 151 13.30 -3.73 0.92
C LEU A 151 13.40 -2.32 1.51
N LYS A 152 14.59 -1.73 1.46
CA LYS A 152 14.80 -0.35 1.89
C LYS A 152 14.22 0.62 0.89
N ILE A 153 13.65 1.71 1.40
CA ILE A 153 13.22 2.86 0.60
C ILE A 153 13.92 4.12 1.10
N ALA A 154 14.41 4.94 0.18
CA ALA A 154 14.89 6.28 0.45
C ALA A 154 14.21 7.30 -0.48
N GLN A 155 14.07 8.55 -0.06
CA GLN A 155 13.36 9.58 -0.82
C GLN A 155 14.27 10.75 -1.21
N ASP A 156 14.35 11.14 -2.48
CA ASP A 156 15.11 12.33 -2.87
C ASP A 156 14.43 13.66 -2.49
N ASN A 157 15.12 14.78 -2.73
CA ASN A 157 14.58 16.13 -2.47
C ASN A 157 13.37 16.51 -3.34
N LYS A 158 13.03 15.72 -4.36
CA LYS A 158 11.86 15.92 -5.24
C LYS A 158 10.67 15.07 -4.79
N GLY A 159 10.84 14.24 -3.77
CA GLY A 159 9.81 13.33 -3.27
C GLY A 159 9.79 11.97 -3.96
N ASN A 160 10.71 11.69 -4.90
CA ASN A 160 10.79 10.40 -5.59
C ASN A 160 11.32 9.33 -4.63
N TRP A 161 10.73 8.15 -4.67
CA TRP A 161 11.13 7.02 -3.83
C TRP A 161 12.05 6.10 -4.59
N PHE A 162 13.10 5.62 -3.92
CA PHE A 162 14.12 4.73 -4.48
C PHE A 162 14.24 3.49 -3.61
N THR A 163 14.47 2.33 -4.22
CA THR A 163 14.71 1.09 -3.48
C THR A 163 16.19 0.71 -3.40
N SER A 164 16.63 0.08 -2.31
CA SER A 164 17.92 -0.63 -2.35
C SER A 164 17.88 -1.82 -3.30
N SER A 165 19.03 -2.48 -3.50
CA SER A 165 19.02 -3.85 -4.04
C SER A 165 18.36 -4.79 -3.03
N PRO A 166 17.55 -5.77 -3.48
CA PRO A 166 16.91 -6.72 -2.58
C PRO A 166 17.90 -7.73 -1.97
N SER A 167 17.60 -8.15 -0.75
CA SER A 167 18.27 -9.30 -0.13
C SER A 167 17.86 -10.60 -0.82
N ILE A 168 18.68 -11.65 -0.68
CA ILE A 168 18.30 -13.00 -1.12
C ILE A 168 17.09 -13.53 -0.35
N GLU A 169 16.92 -13.14 0.92
CA GLU A 169 15.75 -13.53 1.72
C GLU A 169 14.45 -12.98 1.11
N LEU A 170 14.44 -11.71 0.70
CA LEU A 170 13.30 -11.09 0.03
C LEU A 170 13.06 -11.69 -1.36
N LEU A 171 14.12 -11.93 -2.13
CA LEU A 171 14.01 -12.56 -3.46
C LEU A 171 13.39 -13.94 -3.36
N ASN A 172 13.84 -14.78 -2.42
CA ASN A 172 13.26 -16.09 -2.18
C ASN A 172 11.79 -16.01 -1.77
N TYR A 173 11.43 -15.02 -0.94
CA TYR A 173 10.04 -14.80 -0.56
C TYR A 173 9.14 -14.47 -1.76
N PHE A 174 9.65 -13.69 -2.72
CA PHE A 174 8.93 -13.41 -3.95
C PHE A 174 9.00 -14.55 -4.99
N GLY A 175 9.71 -15.64 -4.70
CA GLY A 175 9.88 -16.78 -5.60
C GLY A 175 10.88 -16.55 -6.73
N TYR A 176 11.89 -15.69 -6.50
CA TYR A 176 12.96 -15.49 -7.47
C TYR A 176 14.00 -16.60 -7.41
N SER A 177 14.60 -16.90 -8.56
CA SER A 177 15.69 -17.87 -8.70
C SER A 177 16.93 -17.26 -9.36
N LYS A 178 18.10 -17.88 -9.16
CA LYS A 178 19.35 -17.38 -9.75
C LYS A 178 19.52 -17.91 -11.17
N GLU A 179 19.44 -17.04 -12.18
CA GLU A 179 19.66 -17.37 -13.58
C GLU A 179 20.23 -16.17 -14.35
N VAL A 180 21.30 -16.38 -15.12
CA VAL A 180 21.94 -15.32 -15.92
C VAL A 180 21.27 -15.24 -17.29
N GLY A 181 20.94 -14.02 -17.72
CA GLY A 181 20.42 -13.76 -19.06
C GLY A 181 19.08 -14.39 -19.44
N ASN A 182 18.27 -14.80 -18.47
CA ASN A 182 17.00 -15.43 -18.76
C ASN A 182 15.97 -14.44 -19.35
N SER A 183 15.26 -14.86 -20.39
CA SER A 183 14.25 -14.10 -21.12
C SER A 183 12.82 -14.37 -20.62
N GLY A 184 11.90 -13.42 -20.79
CA GLY A 184 10.47 -13.62 -20.50
C GLY A 184 10.05 -13.06 -19.14
N ASN A 185 8.90 -13.50 -18.60
CA ASN A 185 8.30 -12.97 -17.35
C ASN A 185 8.87 -13.61 -16.07
N ASP A 186 10.06 -14.23 -16.17
CA ASP A 186 10.61 -15.01 -15.08
C ASP A 186 11.20 -14.11 -13.99
N LYS A 187 10.92 -14.50 -12.76
CA LYS A 187 11.47 -13.90 -11.54
C LYS A 187 12.89 -14.41 -11.33
N THR A 188 13.86 -13.74 -11.93
CA THR A 188 15.27 -14.13 -11.86
C THR A 188 16.18 -13.00 -11.39
N TYR A 189 17.31 -13.38 -10.82
CA TYR A 189 18.46 -12.50 -10.60
C TYR A 189 19.73 -13.20 -11.12
N ALA A 190 20.72 -12.43 -11.55
CA ALA A 190 21.90 -12.98 -12.22
C ALA A 190 22.88 -13.65 -11.24
N ASN A 191 23.13 -13.01 -10.09
CA ASN A 191 24.12 -13.52 -9.13
C ASN A 191 23.85 -13.05 -7.70
N VAL A 192 24.65 -13.54 -6.76
CA VAL A 192 24.61 -13.13 -5.35
C VAL A 192 25.91 -12.45 -5.00
N TYR A 193 25.82 -11.35 -4.25
CA TYR A 193 26.96 -10.77 -3.56
C TYR A 193 26.80 -10.92 -2.04
N ASP A 194 27.87 -11.30 -1.36
CA ASP A 194 27.94 -11.42 0.10
C ASP A 194 28.67 -10.18 0.63
N GLU A 195 27.93 -9.26 1.22
CA GLU A 195 28.49 -8.07 1.86
C GLU A 195 29.00 -8.43 3.25
N ASP A 196 30.24 -8.08 3.53
CA ASP A 196 31.00 -8.48 4.72
C ASP A 196 31.12 -7.37 5.78
N GLY A 197 30.38 -6.27 5.64
CA GLY A 197 30.48 -5.12 6.52
C GLY A 197 31.54 -4.09 6.13
N THR A 198 32.45 -4.39 5.18
CA THR A 198 33.57 -3.49 4.81
C THR A 198 33.06 -2.26 4.05
N TYR A 199 32.26 -2.50 3.02
CA TYR A 199 31.67 -1.45 2.19
C TYR A 199 30.15 -1.40 2.33
N GLY A 200 29.50 -2.57 2.46
CA GLY A 200 28.06 -2.75 2.64
C GLY A 200 27.62 -3.14 4.06
N PRO A 201 26.31 -3.16 4.35
CA PRO A 201 25.73 -3.91 5.48
C PRO A 201 26.05 -5.40 5.37
N TYR A 202 26.09 -6.15 6.48
CA TYR A 202 26.26 -7.60 6.41
C TYR A 202 25.05 -8.27 5.72
N GLY A 203 25.30 -9.16 4.75
CA GLY A 203 24.26 -10.01 4.20
C GLY A 203 24.40 -10.34 2.71
N LYS A 204 23.49 -11.19 2.22
CA LYS A 204 23.46 -11.62 0.82
C LYS A 204 22.43 -10.84 0.02
N TYR A 205 22.88 -10.28 -1.09
CA TYR A 205 22.08 -9.43 -1.96
C TYR A 205 22.05 -9.96 -3.38
N GLY A 206 20.90 -9.82 -4.04
CA GLY A 206 20.75 -10.15 -5.45
C GLY A 206 21.45 -9.10 -6.32
N LEU A 207 22.18 -9.60 -7.32
CA LEU A 207 22.73 -8.82 -8.42
C LEU A 207 21.93 -9.12 -9.68
N PHE A 208 21.70 -8.09 -10.47
CA PHE A 208 20.93 -8.16 -11.71
C PHE A 208 21.84 -7.86 -12.89
N ASP A 209 21.55 -8.49 -14.02
CA ASP A 209 22.05 -8.07 -15.33
C ASP A 209 20.96 -7.28 -16.08
N GLN A 210 21.28 -6.79 -17.27
CA GLN A 210 20.33 -6.13 -18.18
C GLN A 210 19.87 -7.08 -19.30
N LEU A 211 20.17 -8.38 -19.20
CA LEU A 211 19.90 -9.38 -20.22
C LEU A 211 18.48 -9.95 -20.09
N GLY A 212 18.06 -10.71 -21.12
CA GLY A 212 16.75 -11.35 -21.18
C GLY A 212 15.65 -10.51 -21.85
N GLY A 213 15.98 -9.28 -22.20
CA GLY A 213 15.11 -8.32 -22.87
C GLY A 213 15.68 -7.87 -24.22
N ASP A 214 15.37 -6.63 -24.60
CA ASP A 214 15.99 -5.99 -25.77
C ASP A 214 17.40 -5.45 -25.46
N SER A 215 18.06 -4.88 -26.47
CA SER A 215 19.41 -4.30 -26.32
C SER A 215 19.47 -3.07 -25.40
N PHE A 216 18.34 -2.47 -25.05
CA PHE A 216 18.23 -1.36 -24.10
C PHE A 216 17.87 -1.85 -22.68
N GLY A 217 17.88 -3.17 -22.48
CA GLY A 217 17.54 -3.83 -21.22
C GLY A 217 16.07 -3.73 -20.86
N VAL A 218 15.19 -3.30 -21.79
CA VAL A 218 13.74 -3.33 -21.58
C VAL A 218 13.30 -4.78 -21.53
N ASN A 219 12.52 -5.15 -20.51
CA ASN A 219 12.21 -6.52 -20.13
C ASN A 219 13.45 -7.37 -19.75
N GLY A 220 14.61 -6.75 -19.53
CA GLY A 220 15.76 -7.42 -18.93
C GLY A 220 15.57 -7.63 -17.43
N GLN A 221 16.44 -8.41 -16.78
CA GLN A 221 16.24 -8.80 -15.36
C GLN A 221 16.03 -7.61 -14.42
N TYR A 222 16.87 -6.57 -14.52
CA TYR A 222 16.70 -5.34 -13.73
C TYR A 222 15.35 -4.64 -14.00
N ASP A 223 14.91 -4.60 -15.27
CA ASP A 223 13.63 -3.98 -15.63
C ASP A 223 12.45 -4.76 -15.07
N ARG A 224 12.48 -6.09 -15.20
CA ARG A 224 11.45 -6.99 -14.68
C ARG A 224 11.36 -6.95 -13.16
N TRP A 225 12.47 -6.78 -12.47
CA TRP A 225 12.47 -6.54 -11.02
C TRP A 225 11.62 -5.30 -10.66
N CYS A 226 11.84 -4.18 -11.34
CA CYS A 226 11.07 -2.96 -11.09
C CYS A 226 9.61 -3.09 -11.52
N GLN A 227 9.34 -3.71 -12.67
CA GLN A 227 7.97 -4.03 -13.12
C GLN A 227 7.24 -4.93 -12.12
N ASN A 228 7.94 -5.89 -11.50
CA ASN A 228 7.34 -6.75 -10.50
C ASN A 228 6.93 -5.96 -9.25
N LEU A 229 7.76 -5.03 -8.76
CA LEU A 229 7.39 -4.12 -7.66
C LEU A 229 6.13 -3.31 -7.99
N SER A 230 6.00 -2.82 -9.22
CA SER A 230 4.78 -2.16 -9.72
C SER A 230 3.57 -3.09 -9.67
N SER A 231 3.71 -4.31 -10.20
CA SER A 231 2.61 -5.27 -10.32
C SER A 231 2.02 -5.70 -8.97
N ILE A 232 2.84 -5.70 -7.92
CA ILE A 232 2.42 -6.07 -6.56
C ILE A 232 2.04 -4.86 -5.71
N ASN A 233 1.95 -3.67 -6.31
CA ASN A 233 1.71 -2.39 -5.63
C ASN A 233 2.65 -2.19 -4.42
N PHE A 234 3.94 -2.50 -4.61
CA PHE A 234 4.91 -2.47 -3.53
C PHE A 234 4.95 -1.08 -2.90
N ALA A 235 4.82 -1.04 -1.56
CA ALA A 235 4.75 0.20 -0.79
C ALA A 235 3.60 1.14 -1.18
N GLY A 236 2.52 0.62 -1.78
CA GLY A 236 1.39 1.41 -2.26
C GLY A 236 1.68 2.22 -3.53
N LYS A 237 2.71 1.82 -4.30
CA LYS A 237 3.12 2.43 -5.56
C LYS A 237 3.02 1.42 -6.70
N GLU A 238 2.39 1.80 -7.80
CA GLU A 238 2.17 0.99 -9.00
C GLU A 238 3.08 1.36 -10.19
N ASN A 239 4.02 2.29 -9.98
CA ASN A 239 4.82 2.93 -11.04
C ASN A 239 6.34 2.83 -10.79
N TRP A 240 6.81 1.76 -10.17
CA TRP A 240 8.22 1.43 -10.07
C TRP A 240 8.83 1.14 -11.44
N GLN A 241 9.96 1.78 -11.72
CA GLN A 241 10.71 1.63 -12.96
C GLN A 241 12.22 1.71 -12.70
N ARG A 242 13.04 1.34 -13.69
CA ARG A 242 14.50 1.50 -13.63
C ARG A 242 14.88 2.98 -13.49
N THR A 243 15.91 3.27 -12.71
CA THR A 243 16.43 4.61 -12.48
C THR A 243 17.30 5.10 -13.62
N LEU A 244 17.23 6.39 -13.94
CA LEU A 244 18.24 7.07 -14.74
C LEU A 244 19.50 7.37 -13.91
N GLN A 245 20.63 7.54 -14.58
CA GLN A 245 21.90 7.89 -13.95
C GLN A 245 21.78 9.20 -13.14
N THR A 246 21.11 10.21 -13.71
CA THR A 246 20.87 11.52 -13.06
C THR A 246 19.89 11.45 -11.89
N GLU A 247 19.04 10.42 -11.82
CA GLU A 247 18.15 10.21 -10.68
C GLU A 247 18.89 9.59 -9.49
N LEU A 248 19.89 8.76 -9.76
CA LEU A 248 20.79 8.25 -8.72
C LEU A 248 21.81 9.29 -8.29
N HIS A 249 22.40 10.03 -9.25
CA HIS A 249 23.43 11.02 -8.99
C HIS A 249 23.62 11.99 -10.16
N ASP A 250 23.19 13.24 -10.05
CA ASP A 250 23.41 14.27 -11.07
C ASP A 250 24.48 15.28 -10.63
N ASN A 251 25.67 15.19 -11.23
CA ASN A 251 26.80 16.10 -10.96
C ASN A 251 26.56 17.55 -11.40
N VAL A 252 25.54 17.81 -12.22
CA VAL A 252 25.27 19.13 -12.80
C VAL A 252 24.16 19.84 -12.04
N LEU A 253 23.05 19.15 -11.75
CA LEU A 253 21.89 19.78 -11.11
C LEU A 253 21.88 19.61 -9.58
N THR A 254 22.94 19.02 -8.99
CA THR A 254 22.99 18.66 -7.56
C THR A 254 21.73 17.90 -7.11
N SER A 255 21.18 17.12 -8.03
CA SER A 255 19.90 16.44 -7.87
C SER A 255 20.09 14.93 -7.96
N GLY A 256 19.12 14.17 -7.47
CA GLY A 256 19.21 12.71 -7.38
C GLY A 256 19.63 12.21 -6.00
N LEU A 257 19.50 10.90 -5.82
CA LEU A 257 19.49 10.25 -4.52
C LEU A 257 20.77 10.50 -3.72
N TYR A 258 21.95 10.28 -4.32
CA TYR A 258 23.23 10.46 -3.62
C TYR A 258 23.45 11.90 -3.14
N PHE A 259 23.07 12.91 -3.93
CA PHE A 259 23.19 14.30 -3.48
C PHE A 259 22.22 14.63 -2.35
N ALA A 260 21.01 14.06 -2.40
CA ALA A 260 20.00 14.28 -1.36
C ALA A 260 20.33 13.59 -0.03
N LYS A 261 21.02 12.45 -0.08
CA LYS A 261 21.17 11.53 1.07
C LYS A 261 22.62 11.25 1.49
N GLY A 262 23.58 11.61 0.66
CA GLY A 262 24.99 11.25 0.84
C GLY A 262 25.23 9.75 0.70
N ASP A 263 26.16 9.24 1.50
CA ASP A 263 26.52 7.83 1.54
C ASP A 263 25.32 6.95 1.96
N MET A 264 24.69 6.30 0.98
CA MET A 264 23.53 5.43 1.19
C MET A 264 23.85 4.22 2.07
N THR A 265 25.11 3.83 2.13
CA THR A 265 25.54 2.66 2.88
C THR A 265 25.77 3.00 4.35
N ALA A 266 26.54 4.06 4.60
CA ALA A 266 26.81 4.53 5.94
C ALA A 266 25.55 5.10 6.62
N ASN A 267 24.70 5.80 5.87
CA ASN A 267 23.54 6.49 6.44
C ASN A 267 22.28 5.63 6.48
N TYR A 268 22.09 4.71 5.53
CA TYR A 268 20.83 3.97 5.35
C TYR A 268 21.01 2.45 5.22
N GLY A 269 22.23 1.93 5.28
CA GLY A 269 22.49 0.49 5.21
C GLY A 269 22.10 -0.15 3.89
N TRP A 270 22.28 0.57 2.78
CA TRP A 270 22.11 -0.02 1.45
C TRP A 270 23.34 -0.87 1.09
N PRO A 271 23.20 -1.99 0.35
CA PRO A 271 24.34 -2.72 -0.20
C PRO A 271 25.17 -1.80 -1.08
N GLY A 272 26.49 -1.89 -1.00
CA GLY A 272 27.42 -0.83 -1.39
C GLY A 272 28.82 -1.31 -1.72
N ALA A 273 29.00 -2.58 -2.09
CA ALA A 273 30.32 -3.14 -2.42
C ALA A 273 31.10 -2.32 -3.44
N LYS A 274 32.43 -2.22 -3.22
CA LYS A 274 33.37 -1.41 -4.01
C LYS A 274 33.23 -1.57 -5.53
N TYR A 275 32.96 -2.78 -6.00
CA TYR A 275 32.90 -3.14 -7.42
C TYR A 275 31.50 -3.51 -7.92
N LYS A 276 30.47 -3.44 -7.07
CA LYS A 276 29.07 -3.67 -7.44
C LYS A 276 28.32 -2.36 -7.29
N LEU A 277 28.28 -1.60 -8.37
CA LEU A 277 27.58 -0.33 -8.42
C LEU A 277 26.08 -0.56 -8.62
N TYR A 278 25.28 0.49 -8.55
CA TYR A 278 23.87 0.44 -8.93
C TYR A 278 23.71 0.69 -10.41
N TRP A 279 22.86 -0.11 -11.05
CA TRP A 279 22.47 0.07 -12.43
C TRP A 279 21.75 1.40 -12.67
N SER A 280 21.83 1.88 -13.90
CA SER A 280 20.86 2.83 -14.45
C SER A 280 20.37 2.36 -15.82
N SER A 281 19.23 2.89 -16.25
CA SER A 281 18.70 2.73 -17.61
C SER A 281 19.33 3.69 -18.62
N THR A 282 20.34 4.50 -18.22
CA THR A 282 21.03 5.45 -19.10
C THR A 282 22.12 4.73 -19.91
N PRO A 283 22.00 4.63 -21.25
CA PRO A 283 23.02 4.01 -22.08
C PRO A 283 24.32 4.83 -22.10
N GLU A 284 25.45 4.14 -22.15
CA GLU A 284 26.77 4.74 -22.41
C GLU A 284 27.26 4.43 -23.82
N SER A 285 27.02 3.20 -24.28
CA SER A 285 27.31 2.73 -25.64
C SER A 285 26.18 1.80 -26.10
N SER A 286 26.34 1.18 -27.27
CA SER A 286 25.40 0.17 -27.78
C SER A 286 25.29 -1.08 -26.90
N ASP A 287 26.25 -1.31 -26.01
CA ASP A 287 26.40 -2.53 -25.21
C ASP A 287 26.66 -2.28 -23.72
N SER A 288 26.60 -1.03 -23.26
CA SER A 288 26.89 -0.66 -21.87
C SER A 288 25.98 0.45 -21.35
N PHE A 289 25.82 0.47 -20.03
CA PHE A 289 25.01 1.45 -19.30
C PHE A 289 25.83 2.13 -18.22
N LYS A 290 25.47 3.37 -17.92
CA LYS A 290 26.02 4.07 -16.76
C LYS A 290 25.62 3.38 -15.47
N THR A 291 26.52 3.41 -14.49
CA THR A 291 26.31 2.87 -13.14
C THR A 291 26.71 3.91 -12.10
N VAL A 292 26.16 3.84 -10.89
CA VAL A 292 26.46 4.79 -9.81
C VAL A 292 26.82 4.04 -8.53
N ARG A 293 27.91 4.43 -7.88
CA ARG A 293 28.28 3.95 -6.54
C ARG A 293 27.67 4.88 -5.49
N LEU A 294 26.73 4.37 -4.72
CA LEU A 294 25.92 5.20 -3.83
C LEU A 294 26.55 5.49 -2.46
N TYR A 295 27.80 5.08 -2.20
CA TYR A 295 28.53 5.49 -1.00
C TYR A 295 29.49 6.67 -1.22
N ASP A 296 29.97 6.89 -2.46
CA ASP A 296 30.89 7.99 -2.78
C ASP A 296 30.54 8.78 -4.06
N GLY A 297 29.43 8.43 -4.71
CA GLY A 297 28.94 9.10 -5.91
C GLY A 297 29.68 8.76 -7.19
N LEU A 298 30.60 7.77 -7.19
CA LEU A 298 31.35 7.44 -8.39
C LEU A 298 30.42 6.99 -9.53
N ILE A 299 30.51 7.67 -10.68
CA ILE A 299 29.83 7.27 -11.92
C ILE A 299 30.78 6.36 -12.71
N GLY A 300 30.29 5.16 -13.04
CA GLY A 300 30.97 4.18 -13.88
C GLY A 300 30.16 3.85 -15.14
N SER A 301 30.65 2.83 -15.85
CA SER A 301 29.92 2.16 -16.91
C SER A 301 30.17 0.66 -16.82
N ALA A 302 29.19 -0.14 -17.23
CA ALA A 302 29.30 -1.58 -17.26
C ALA A 302 28.52 -2.15 -18.46
N SER A 303 29.07 -3.21 -19.06
CA SER A 303 28.39 -3.95 -20.13
C SER A 303 27.05 -4.51 -19.63
N PHE A 304 26.03 -4.60 -20.49
CA PHE A 304 24.70 -5.12 -20.15
C PHE A 304 24.71 -6.51 -19.49
N ALA A 305 25.76 -7.31 -19.71
CA ALA A 305 25.91 -8.64 -19.13
C ALA A 305 26.52 -8.63 -17.71
N SER A 306 26.92 -7.45 -17.21
CA SER A 306 27.51 -7.33 -15.87
C SER A 306 26.45 -7.56 -14.79
N GLU A 307 26.91 -7.92 -13.60
CA GLU A 307 26.05 -8.19 -12.45
C GLU A 307 26.24 -7.07 -11.44
N MET A 308 25.20 -6.25 -11.25
CA MET A 308 25.23 -5.04 -10.42
C MET A 308 24.00 -4.96 -9.52
N TYR A 309 24.03 -4.04 -8.56
CA TYR A 309 22.87 -3.75 -7.71
C TYR A 309 21.77 -3.05 -8.50
N ALA A 310 20.53 -3.23 -8.07
CA ALA A 310 19.36 -2.65 -8.72
C ALA A 310 18.64 -1.69 -7.76
N SER A 311 18.37 -0.47 -8.21
CA SER A 311 17.48 0.48 -7.54
C SER A 311 16.31 0.79 -8.45
N CYS A 312 15.08 0.67 -7.97
CA CYS A 312 13.90 1.13 -8.72
C CYS A 312 13.48 2.51 -8.20
N ILE A 313 12.85 3.31 -9.06
CA ILE A 313 12.29 4.61 -8.71
C ILE A 313 10.78 4.62 -8.90
N SER A 314 10.06 5.25 -7.98
CA SER A 314 8.67 5.65 -8.10
C SER A 314 8.57 7.17 -7.93
N LYS A 315 7.97 7.84 -8.92
CA LYS A 315 7.73 9.29 -8.92
C LYS A 315 6.35 9.60 -8.36
#